data_AF-A0AAV3GKH6-F1
#
_entry.id   AF-A0AAV3GKH6-F1
#
_cell.length_a   1.000
_cell.length_b   1.000
_cell.length_c   1.000
_cell.angle_alpha   90.00
_cell.angle_beta   90.00
_cell.angle_gamma   90.00
#
_symmetry.space_group_name_H-M   'P 1'
#
loop_
_entity.id
_entity.type
_entity.pdbx_description
1 polymer ?
#
loop_
_entity_poly.entity_id
_entity_poly.type
_entity_poly.pdbx_seq_one_letter_code
_entity_poly.pdbx_strand_id
1 'polypeptide(L)'
;MLKGRVTLSKKEIKNFEVKQGDIFFTRTSETINEIGYPSVMLGVPTDTVFSGFVLRGRARSVDPMDNLFKRYVFFTESFRNEMVKKSSMTTRALTSGTAIKEMYVQYPSSKDEQHKIGAFLAQIDDTIALHQR
;
A
#
# COMPACT_ATOMS: atom_id res chain seq x y z
N MET A 1 9.61 -2.76 29.52
CA MET A 1 9.56 -2.77 28.05
C MET A 1 8.15 -3.08 27.59
N LEU A 2 7.50 -2.18 26.86
CA LEU A 2 6.27 -2.50 26.13
C LEU A 2 6.65 -3.47 25.01
N LYS A 3 6.29 -4.75 25.15
CA LYS A 3 6.29 -5.68 24.02
C LYS A 3 5.14 -5.20 23.15
N GLY A 4 5.40 -4.57 22.00
CA GLY A 4 4.41 -3.92 21.12
C GLY A 4 3.34 -4.87 20.57
N ARG A 5 2.55 -5.46 21.45
CA ARG A 5 1.48 -6.42 21.21
C ARG A 5 0.18 -5.76 21.66
N VAL A 6 -0.87 -6.00 20.90
CA VAL A 6 -2.23 -5.56 21.21
C VAL A 6 -3.10 -6.80 21.43
N THR A 7 -4.11 -6.66 22.27
CA THR A 7 -5.11 -7.71 22.48
C THR A 7 -6.32 -7.40 21.61
N LEU A 8 -6.76 -8.38 20.84
CA LEU A 8 -7.88 -8.25 19.90
C LEU A 8 -8.80 -9.45 20.04
N SER A 9 -10.09 -9.23 19.82
CA SER A 9 -11.07 -10.30 19.64
C SER A 9 -10.81 -11.07 18.35
N LYS A 10 -11.33 -12.30 18.26
CA LYS A 10 -11.27 -13.11 17.02
C LYS A 10 -11.86 -12.37 15.80
N LYS A 11 -12.90 -11.56 16.03
CA LYS A 11 -13.55 -10.76 14.97
C LYS A 11 -12.63 -9.64 14.48
N GLU A 12 -11.95 -8.94 15.38
CA GLU A 12 -10.98 -7.90 15.02
C GLU A 12 -9.78 -8.49 14.28
N ILE A 13 -9.24 -9.62 14.75
CA ILE A 13 -8.17 -10.33 14.03
C ILE A 13 -8.62 -10.66 12.61
N LYS A 14 -9.80 -11.26 12.42
CA LYS A 14 -10.33 -11.57 11.08
C LYS A 14 -10.48 -10.34 10.18
N ASN A 15 -10.86 -9.20 10.75
CA ASN A 15 -11.08 -7.98 9.96
C ASN A 15 -9.76 -7.30 9.58
N PHE A 16 -8.80 -7.27 10.52
CA PHE A 16 -7.58 -6.47 10.44
C PHE A 16 -6.31 -7.30 10.21
N GLU A 17 -6.40 -8.62 10.06
CA GLU A 17 -5.27 -9.48 9.72
C GLU A 17 -4.56 -8.97 8.46
N VAL A 18 -3.24 -8.94 8.53
CA VAL A 18 -2.37 -8.63 7.40
C VAL A 18 -1.98 -9.94 6.72
N LYS A 19 -1.95 -9.94 5.39
CA LYS A 19 -1.49 -11.06 4.57
C LYS A 19 -0.39 -10.59 3.63
N GLN A 20 0.45 -11.53 3.21
CA GLN A 20 1.41 -11.26 2.15
C GLN A 20 0.67 -10.74 0.92
N GLY A 21 1.22 -9.68 0.32
CA GLY A 21 0.62 -9.00 -0.82
C GLY A 21 -0.44 -7.97 -0.48
N ASP A 22 -0.82 -7.79 0.79
CA ASP A 22 -1.63 -6.63 1.16
C ASP A 22 -0.93 -5.33 0.78
N ILE A 23 -1.71 -4.39 0.24
CA ILE A 23 -1.29 -3.02 0.07
C ILE A 23 -1.99 -2.12 1.08
N PHE A 24 -1.25 -1.19 1.65
CA PHE A 24 -1.71 -0.19 2.59
C PHE A 24 -1.55 1.19 1.97
N PHE A 25 -2.55 2.05 2.15
CA PHE A 25 -2.53 3.43 1.72
C PHE A 25 -2.64 4.34 2.94
N THR A 26 -1.80 5.37 3.01
CA THR A 26 -1.90 6.42 4.04
C THR A 26 -3.29 7.06 4.01
N ARG A 27 -4.07 6.89 5.10
CA ARG A 27 -5.45 7.38 5.15
C ARG A 27 -5.53 8.86 5.46
N THR A 28 -4.60 9.37 6.26
CA THR A 28 -4.55 10.76 6.69
C THR A 28 -3.11 11.27 6.64
N SER A 29 -2.92 12.53 6.24
CA SER A 29 -1.59 13.18 6.26
C SER A 29 -1.71 14.68 6.60
N GLU A 30 -0.62 15.31 6.96
CA GLU A 30 -0.51 16.77 7.12
C GLU A 30 -0.51 17.47 5.76
N THR A 31 0.08 16.83 4.75
CA THR A 31 0.12 17.35 3.39
C THR A 31 -0.76 16.53 2.45
N ILE A 32 -1.37 17.18 1.45
CA ILE A 32 -2.17 16.47 0.44
C ILE A 32 -1.29 15.57 -0.43
N ASN A 33 -0.01 15.91 -0.60
CA ASN A 33 0.90 15.20 -1.50
C ASN A 33 1.27 13.79 -1.01
N GLU A 34 1.21 13.56 0.30
CA GLU A 34 1.52 12.27 0.94
C GLU A 34 0.29 11.38 1.14
N ILE A 35 -0.91 11.88 0.84
CA ILE A 35 -2.14 11.11 1.04
C ILE A 35 -2.15 9.86 0.15
N GLY A 36 -2.53 8.72 0.70
CA GLY A 36 -2.57 7.47 -0.04
C GLY A 36 -1.20 6.99 -0.53
N TYR A 37 -0.09 7.37 0.11
CA TYR A 37 1.19 6.70 -0.15
C TYR A 37 1.06 5.19 0.09
N PRO A 38 1.51 4.36 -0.87
CA PRO A 38 1.37 2.91 -0.80
C PRO A 38 2.49 2.27 0.05
N SER A 39 2.18 1.13 0.65
CA SER A 39 3.15 0.21 1.24
C SER A 39 2.64 -1.23 1.07
N VAL A 40 3.52 -2.18 0.75
CA VAL A 40 3.13 -3.57 0.46
C VAL A 40 3.74 -4.52 1.49
N MET A 41 2.94 -5.45 2.01
CA MET A 41 3.45 -6.54 2.84
C MET A 41 4.13 -7.60 1.95
N LEU A 42 5.42 -7.44 1.70
CA LEU A 42 6.18 -8.36 0.85
C LEU A 42 6.50 -9.69 1.56
N GLY A 43 6.71 -9.66 2.87
CA GLY A 43 6.99 -10.83 3.69
C GLY A 43 5.74 -11.62 4.07
N VAL A 44 5.95 -12.75 4.74
CA VAL A 44 4.87 -13.54 5.36
C VAL A 44 4.65 -13.04 6.79
N PRO A 45 3.57 -12.29 7.06
CA PRO A 45 3.31 -11.78 8.41
C PRO A 45 2.94 -12.91 9.38
N THR A 46 3.30 -12.75 10.65
CA THR A 46 2.87 -13.64 11.76
C THR A 46 2.17 -12.80 12.81
N ASP A 47 0.96 -13.18 13.21
CA ASP A 47 0.15 -12.47 14.22
C ASP A 47 0.10 -10.94 14.01
N THR A 48 -0.01 -10.52 12.75
CA THR A 48 0.10 -9.11 12.36
C THR A 48 -1.26 -8.56 11.95
N VAL A 49 -1.58 -7.37 12.48
CA VAL A 49 -2.77 -6.60 12.16
C VAL A 49 -2.37 -5.17 11.79
N PHE A 50 -3.19 -4.47 11.02
CA PHE A 50 -2.98 -3.06 10.70
C PHE A 50 -3.89 -2.14 11.52
N SER A 51 -3.45 -0.90 11.74
CA SER A 51 -4.21 0.10 12.49
C SER A 51 -5.22 0.85 11.61
N GLY A 52 -6.20 1.53 12.20
CA GLY A 52 -7.20 2.31 11.47
C GLY A 52 -6.69 3.56 10.73
N PHE A 53 -5.38 3.86 10.84
CA PHE A 53 -4.72 4.99 10.19
C PHE A 53 -4.27 4.70 8.75
N VAL A 54 -4.38 3.44 8.31
CA VAL A 54 -4.14 3.05 6.92
C VAL A 54 -5.37 2.37 6.33
N LEU A 55 -5.50 2.43 5.01
CA LEU A 55 -6.51 1.69 4.25
C LEU A 55 -5.87 0.47 3.62
N ARG A 56 -6.45 -0.71 3.81
CA ARG A 56 -5.97 -1.96 3.18
C ARG A 56 -6.68 -2.19 1.84
N GLY A 57 -5.90 -2.34 0.77
CA GLY A 57 -6.30 -2.98 -0.47
C GLY A 57 -5.88 -4.46 -0.46
N ARG A 58 -6.81 -5.36 -0.82
CA ARG A 58 -6.56 -6.79 -0.97
C ARG A 58 -7.42 -7.34 -2.11
N ALA A 59 -6.82 -8.11 -3.00
CA ALA A 59 -7.56 -8.84 -4.02
C ALA A 59 -8.55 -9.82 -3.35
N ARG A 60 -9.78 -9.88 -3.85
CA ARG A 60 -10.80 -10.81 -3.31
C ARG A 60 -10.61 -12.25 -3.79
N SER A 61 -9.93 -12.41 -4.92
CA SER A 61 -9.63 -13.68 -5.56
C SER A 61 -8.14 -13.67 -5.96
N VAL A 62 -7.81 -14.20 -7.14
CA VAL A 62 -6.45 -14.14 -7.68
C VAL A 62 -6.02 -12.69 -7.83
N ASP A 63 -4.89 -12.35 -7.20
CA ASP A 63 -4.33 -11.01 -7.31
C ASP A 63 -3.78 -10.80 -8.73
N PRO A 64 -4.26 -9.79 -9.49
CA PRO A 64 -3.75 -9.52 -10.83
C PRO A 64 -2.36 -8.88 -10.83
N MET A 65 -1.88 -8.36 -9.68
CA MET A 65 -0.61 -7.64 -9.58
C MET A 65 0.48 -8.40 -8.82
N ASP A 66 1.69 -8.42 -9.33
CA ASP A 66 2.87 -8.92 -8.63
C ASP A 66 3.17 -8.05 -7.39
N ASN A 67 3.69 -8.66 -6.32
CA ASN A 67 3.91 -7.97 -5.06
C ASN A 67 4.98 -6.88 -5.14
N LEU A 68 6.08 -7.13 -5.88
CA LEU A 68 7.11 -6.11 -6.07
C LEU A 68 6.60 -5.01 -6.99
N PHE A 69 5.84 -5.36 -8.02
CA PHE A 69 5.23 -4.36 -8.89
C PHE A 69 4.28 -3.41 -8.15
N LYS A 70 3.44 -3.94 -7.24
CA LYS A 70 2.55 -3.14 -6.39
C LYS A 70 3.29 -2.09 -5.57
N ARG A 71 4.57 -2.30 -5.22
CA ARG A 71 5.38 -1.31 -4.49
C ARG A 71 5.53 -0.01 -5.27
N TYR A 72 5.49 -0.06 -6.61
CA TYR A 72 5.81 1.07 -7.48
C TYR A 72 4.63 1.61 -8.27
N VAL A 73 3.71 0.75 -8.75
CA VAL A 73 2.64 1.18 -9.68
C VAL A 73 1.74 2.28 -9.10
N PHE A 74 1.54 2.30 -7.79
CA PHE A 74 0.72 3.32 -7.11
C PHE A 74 1.48 4.61 -6.78
N PHE A 75 2.74 4.72 -7.20
CA PHE A 75 3.48 5.99 -7.23
C PHE A 75 3.46 6.67 -8.61
N THR A 76 2.88 6.02 -9.64
CA THR A 76 2.73 6.64 -10.96
C THR A 76 1.93 7.94 -10.89
N GLU A 77 2.30 8.93 -11.69
CA GLU A 77 1.64 10.24 -11.71
C GLU A 77 0.14 10.13 -11.96
N SER A 78 -0.29 9.24 -12.86
CA SER A 78 -1.70 9.01 -13.15
C SER A 78 -2.49 8.64 -11.90
N PHE A 79 -2.01 7.65 -11.13
CA PHE A 79 -2.64 7.24 -9.89
C PHE A 79 -2.51 8.30 -8.79
N ARG A 80 -1.33 8.92 -8.63
CA ARG A 80 -1.09 9.95 -7.60
C ARG A 80 -1.95 11.19 -7.81
N ASN A 81 -2.11 11.65 -9.06
CA ASN A 81 -2.96 12.78 -9.41
C ASN A 81 -4.44 12.48 -9.12
N GLU A 82 -4.91 11.27 -9.45
CA GLU A 82 -6.27 10.87 -9.12
C GLU A 82 -6.46 10.75 -7.59
N MET A 83 -5.46 10.25 -6.86
CA MET A 83 -5.48 10.14 -5.39
C MET A 83 -5.66 11.52 -4.75
N VAL A 84 -4.84 12.49 -5.16
CA VAL A 84 -4.89 13.87 -4.67
C VAL A 84 -6.24 14.51 -5.02
N LYS A 85 -6.70 14.36 -6.28
CA LYS A 85 -7.96 14.94 -6.76
C LYS A 85 -9.19 14.41 -6.02
N LYS A 86 -9.19 13.14 -5.64
CA LYS A 86 -10.31 12.47 -4.94
C LYS A 86 -10.20 12.54 -3.42
N SER A 87 -9.11 13.06 -2.89
CA SER A 87 -8.92 13.27 -1.46
C SER A 87 -9.40 14.66 -1.04
N SER A 88 -9.68 14.84 0.25
CA SER A 88 -10.05 16.14 0.81
C SER A 88 -8.93 16.70 1.68
N MET A 89 -8.82 18.02 1.71
CA MET A 89 -7.97 18.75 2.66
C MET A 89 -8.86 19.61 3.54
N THR A 90 -8.80 19.34 4.85
CA THR A 90 -9.40 20.21 5.87
C THR A 90 -8.28 20.73 6.76
N THR A 91 -8.21 20.32 8.03
CA THR A 91 -7.00 20.50 8.86
C THR A 91 -5.92 19.49 8.49
N ARG A 92 -6.32 18.30 8.03
CA ARG A 92 -5.45 17.24 7.52
C ARG A 92 -5.99 16.74 6.18
N ALA A 93 -5.09 16.20 5.36
CA ALA A 93 -5.46 15.43 4.18
C ALA A 93 -6.17 14.15 4.60
N LEU A 94 -7.25 13.79 3.91
CA LEU A 94 -8.04 12.61 4.19
C LEU A 94 -8.41 11.90 2.88
N THR A 95 -8.33 10.57 2.90
CA THR A 95 -8.88 9.71 1.85
C THR A 95 -9.71 8.57 2.45
N SER A 96 -10.45 7.86 1.60
CA SER A 96 -11.37 6.82 2.01
C SER A 96 -11.29 5.60 1.09
N GLY A 97 -11.72 4.46 1.61
CA GLY A 97 -11.81 3.25 0.79
C GLY A 97 -12.84 3.37 -0.35
N THR A 98 -13.80 4.30 -0.29
CA THR A 98 -14.71 4.56 -1.42
C THR A 98 -14.01 5.34 -2.51
N ALA A 99 -13.26 6.38 -2.17
CA ALA A 99 -12.47 7.15 -3.14
C ALA A 99 -11.48 6.26 -3.91
N ILE A 100 -10.73 5.40 -3.20
CA ILE A 100 -9.75 4.49 -3.82
C ILE A 100 -10.40 3.47 -4.75
N LYS A 101 -11.62 2.98 -4.43
CA LYS A 101 -12.33 2.00 -5.25
C LYS A 101 -12.74 2.52 -6.62
N GLU A 102 -12.89 3.84 -6.75
CA GLU A 102 -13.26 4.49 -8.00
C GLU A 102 -12.05 4.84 -8.87
N MET A 103 -10.83 4.55 -8.39
CA MET A 103 -9.59 4.86 -9.09
C MET A 103 -9.20 3.75 -10.05
N TYR A 104 -8.60 4.15 -11.17
CA TYR A 104 -8.10 3.22 -12.18
C TYR A 104 -6.58 3.25 -12.20
N VAL A 105 -5.98 2.06 -12.29
CA VAL A 105 -4.55 1.89 -12.46
C VAL A 105 -4.31 1.02 -13.68
N GLN A 106 -3.46 1.49 -14.57
CA GLN A 106 -3.01 0.70 -15.72
C GLN A 106 -1.83 -0.17 -15.29
N TYR A 107 -1.85 -1.43 -15.69
CA TYR A 107 -0.79 -2.38 -15.41
C TYR A 107 -0.68 -3.41 -16.55
N PRO A 108 0.51 -3.95 -16.81
CA PRO A 108 0.69 -5.02 -17.79
C PRO A 108 -0.06 -6.28 -17.38
N SER A 109 -0.67 -7.00 -18.32
CA SER A 109 -1.37 -8.26 -18.01
C SER A 109 -0.42 -9.40 -17.64
N SER A 110 0.82 -9.37 -18.15
CA SER A 110 1.84 -10.38 -17.88
C SER A 110 2.43 -10.23 -16.48
N LYS A 111 2.31 -11.27 -15.66
CA LYS A 111 2.93 -11.33 -14.32
C LYS A 111 4.45 -11.31 -14.38
N ASP A 112 5.04 -11.94 -15.39
CA ASP A 112 6.50 -11.95 -15.59
C ASP A 112 7.02 -10.54 -15.88
N GLU A 113 6.31 -9.78 -16.73
CA GLU A 113 6.65 -8.38 -17.02
C GLU A 113 6.55 -7.51 -15.77
N GLN A 114 5.44 -7.62 -15.02
CA GLN A 114 5.28 -6.92 -13.75
C GLN A 114 6.42 -7.22 -12.77
N HIS A 115 6.78 -8.50 -12.63
CA HIS A 115 7.87 -8.93 -11.74
C HIS A 115 9.20 -8.30 -12.16
N LYS A 116 9.54 -8.33 -13.45
CA LYS A 116 10.77 -7.71 -13.99
C LYS A 116 10.83 -6.22 -13.70
N ILE A 117 9.72 -5.50 -13.91
CA ILE A 117 9.62 -4.06 -13.60
C ILE A 117 9.84 -3.83 -12.10
N GLY A 118 9.11 -4.57 -11.25
CA GLY A 118 9.20 -4.42 -9.80
C GLY A 118 10.58 -4.75 -9.25
N ALA A 119 11.22 -5.82 -9.74
CA ALA A 119 12.56 -6.23 -9.33
C ALA A 119 13.62 -5.21 -9.75
N PHE A 120 13.53 -4.67 -10.97
CA PHE A 120 14.46 -3.65 -11.46
C PHE A 120 14.39 -2.36 -10.62
N LEU A 121 13.18 -1.87 -10.31
CA LEU A 121 13.01 -0.68 -9.46
C LEU A 121 13.48 -0.93 -8.02
N ALA A 122 13.26 -2.13 -7.48
CA ALA A 122 13.77 -2.52 -6.17
C ALA A 122 15.31 -2.52 -6.12
N GLN A 123 15.97 -3.00 -7.17
CA GLN A 123 17.42 -2.95 -7.27
C GLN A 123 17.95 -1.51 -7.26
N ILE A 124 17.24 -0.57 -7.89
CA ILE A 124 17.61 0.86 -7.86
C ILE A 124 17.48 1.41 -6.42
N ASP A 125 16.36 1.12 -5.74
CA ASP A 125 16.17 1.53 -4.34
C ASP A 125 17.30 0.99 -3.44
N ASP A 126 17.66 -0.28 -3.59
CA ASP A 126 18.73 -0.93 -2.83
C ASP A 126 20.10 -0.30 -3.11
N THR A 127 20.34 0.06 -4.38
CA THR A 127 21.57 0.74 -4.80
C THR A 127 21.67 2.14 -4.20
N ILE A 128 20.58 2.91 -4.22
CA ILE A 128 20.51 4.25 -3.60
C ILE A 128 20.77 4.14 -2.09
N ALA A 129 20.08 3.21 -1.42
CA ALA A 129 20.21 3.00 0.03
C ALA A 129 21.63 2.59 0.44
N LEU A 130 22.37 1.87 -0.42
CA LEU A 130 23.77 1.53 -0.17
C LEU A 130 24.70 2.75 -0.19
N HIS A 131 24.45 3.71 -1.09
CA HIS A 131 25.30 4.91 -1.27
C HIS A 131 24.94 6.07 -0.35
N GLN A 132 23.81 6.00 0.36
CA GLN A 132 23.37 7.01 1.34
C GLN A 132 23.76 6.66 2.80
N ARG A 133 24.60 5.63 2.98
CA ARG A 133 25.24 5.31 4.27
C ARG A 133 26.48 6.16 4.49
#